data_AF-A0A4S5BJ09-F1
#
_entry.id   AF-A0A4S5BJ09-F1
#
_cell.length_a   1.000
_cell.length_b   1.000
_cell.length_c   1.000
_cell.angle_alpha   90.00
_cell.angle_beta   90.00
_cell.angle_gamma   90.00
#
_symmetry.space_group_name_H-M   'P 1'
#
loop_
_entity.id
_entity.type
_entity.pdbx_description
1 polymer ?
#
loop_
_entity_poly.entity_id
_entity_poly.type
_entity_poly.pdbx_seq_one_letter_code
_entity_poly.pdbx_strand_id
1 'polypeptide(L)'
;MASRWWEYYAIRYFVGSAIGAFLILYLNGYHSSGFGGVLCSIGIAGIKDFSDFAVLASVGFAFCYLSSAPILVFHAYRAHLSFGGFEKSSCCSYFCIATSIVAVGIFSFIYIDNQFVALLFTCVTGFSIGLTLAAFFDKYSKVEEYYKNLSKARVEIPKGKRRGDSASIRADYITSYKHLREHGNAFLIVVFEFILAFSIFHSSSKKVGLIILALWVVPSGFVWLLGSVLERKMVNRNSN
;
A
#
# COMPACT_ATOMS: atom_id res chain seq x y z
N MET A 1 -8.68 25.77 -12.50
CA MET A 1 -7.65 25.95 -11.46
C MET A 1 -6.93 24.63 -11.29
N ALA A 2 -5.61 24.58 -11.44
CA ALA A 2 -4.86 23.36 -11.17
C ALA A 2 -4.94 23.09 -9.66
N SER A 3 -5.76 22.11 -9.27
CA SER A 3 -5.80 21.66 -7.87
C SER A 3 -4.39 21.20 -7.50
N ARG A 4 -3.85 21.76 -6.42
CA ARG A 4 -2.47 21.49 -6.06
C ARG A 4 -2.41 20.06 -5.56
N TRP A 5 -1.62 19.22 -6.24
CA TRP A 5 -1.53 17.78 -5.96
C TRP A 5 -1.27 17.47 -4.47
N TRP A 6 -0.58 18.36 -3.76
CA TRP A 6 -0.28 18.24 -2.33
C TRP A 6 -1.50 18.40 -1.41
N GLU A 7 -2.56 19.10 -1.81
CA GLU A 7 -3.78 19.26 -0.98
C GLU A 7 -4.47 17.90 -0.78
N TYR A 8 -4.52 17.08 -1.82
CA TYR A 8 -5.05 15.72 -1.73
C TYR A 8 -4.14 14.79 -0.92
N TYR A 9 -2.83 15.00 -0.96
CA TYR A 9 -1.91 14.22 -0.13
C TYR A 9 -2.01 14.63 1.35
N ALA A 10 -2.06 15.92 1.65
CA ALA A 10 -2.19 16.42 3.02
C ALA A 10 -3.45 15.86 3.70
N ILE A 11 -4.61 15.93 3.04
CA ILE A 11 -5.87 15.41 3.62
C ILE A 11 -5.83 13.89 3.81
N ARG A 12 -5.26 13.15 2.84
CA ARG A 12 -5.15 11.68 2.91
C ARG A 12 -4.33 11.22 4.11
N TYR A 13 -3.21 11.87 4.36
CA TYR A 13 -2.28 11.45 5.40
C TYR A 13 -2.53 12.16 6.73
N PHE A 14 -3.28 13.26 6.78
CA PHE A 14 -3.55 13.98 8.04
C PHE A 14 -4.35 13.14 9.04
N VAL A 15 -5.50 12.60 8.62
CA VAL A 15 -6.34 11.73 9.47
C VAL A 15 -5.57 10.49 9.90
N GLY A 16 -4.85 9.87 8.96
CA GLY A 16 -4.01 8.72 9.26
C GLY A 16 -2.90 9.07 10.26
N SER A 17 -2.19 10.18 10.10
CA SER A 17 -1.12 10.58 11.02
C SER A 17 -1.60 10.78 12.45
N ALA A 18 -2.80 11.34 12.63
CA ALA A 18 -3.41 11.45 13.95
C ALA A 18 -3.71 10.06 14.54
N ILE A 19 -4.32 9.17 13.76
CA ILE A 19 -4.61 7.79 14.19
C ILE A 19 -3.33 7.01 14.47
N GLY A 20 -2.32 7.10 13.61
CA GLY A 20 -1.00 6.52 13.80
C GLY A 20 -0.33 7.01 15.08
N ALA A 21 -0.44 8.30 15.42
CA ALA A 21 0.05 8.81 16.70
C ALA A 21 -0.67 8.16 17.89
N PHE A 22 -2.00 8.03 17.84
CA PHE A 22 -2.77 7.34 18.89
C PHE A 22 -2.39 5.86 19.01
N LEU A 23 -2.24 5.15 17.90
CA LEU A 23 -1.86 3.74 17.88
C LEU A 23 -0.44 3.52 18.42
N ILE A 24 0.49 4.43 18.12
CA ILE A 24 1.85 4.39 18.65
C ILE A 24 1.85 4.63 20.17
N LEU A 25 1.05 5.57 20.67
CA LEU A 25 0.86 5.74 22.12
C LEU A 25 0.27 4.48 22.77
N TYR A 26 -0.74 3.88 22.13
CA TYR A 26 -1.33 2.63 22.59
C TYR A 26 -0.28 1.50 22.65
N LEU A 27 0.47 1.27 21.58
CA LEU A 27 1.53 0.26 21.53
C LEU A 27 2.61 0.48 22.60
N ASN A 28 2.98 1.73 22.84
CA ASN A 28 3.99 2.08 23.84
C ASN A 28 3.54 1.79 25.28
N GLY A 29 2.25 1.99 25.57
CA GLY A 29 1.67 1.82 26.92
C GLY A 29 1.64 0.37 27.43
N TYR A 30 1.82 -0.62 26.55
CA TYR A 30 1.85 -2.04 26.93
C TYR A 30 3.27 -2.59 26.83
N HIS A 31 3.94 -2.76 27.97
CA HIS A 31 5.31 -3.29 28.04
C HIS A 31 5.47 -4.70 27.43
N SER A 32 4.40 -5.48 27.40
CA SER A 32 4.35 -6.80 26.76
C SER A 32 4.27 -6.74 25.23
N SER A 33 3.96 -5.58 24.64
CA SER A 33 3.90 -5.43 23.18
C SER A 33 5.31 -5.40 22.58
N GLY A 34 5.42 -5.74 21.29
CA GLY A 34 6.67 -5.67 20.53
C GLY A 34 7.35 -4.28 20.58
N PHE A 35 6.57 -3.22 20.86
CA PHE A 35 6.99 -1.82 20.90
C PHE A 35 6.88 -1.18 22.29
N GLY A 36 6.64 -1.98 23.34
CA GLY A 36 6.54 -1.50 24.71
C GLY A 36 7.81 -0.75 25.13
N GLY A 37 7.62 0.54 25.49
CA GLY A 37 8.69 1.45 25.92
C GLY A 37 9.53 2.08 24.80
N VAL A 38 9.18 1.91 23.51
CA VAL A 38 9.92 2.53 22.40
C VAL A 38 9.87 4.06 22.45
N LEU A 39 8.72 4.66 22.79
CA LEU A 39 8.61 6.12 22.94
C LEU A 39 9.44 6.63 24.11
N CYS A 40 9.42 5.90 25.25
CA CYS A 40 10.28 6.23 26.39
C CYS A 40 11.77 6.14 26.02
N SER A 41 12.14 5.19 25.15
CA SER A 41 13.52 5.00 24.69
C SER A 41 14.01 6.11 23.76
N ILE A 42 13.10 6.84 23.10
CA ILE A 42 13.41 8.04 22.30
C ILE A 42 13.11 9.34 23.05
N GLY A 43 12.90 9.28 24.37
CA GLY A 43 12.77 10.43 25.26
C GLY A 43 11.34 10.91 25.53
N ILE A 44 10.31 10.29 24.95
CA ILE A 44 8.91 10.68 25.18
C ILE A 44 8.33 9.83 26.31
N ALA A 45 8.34 10.36 27.53
CA ALA A 45 7.64 9.80 28.69
C ALA A 45 6.20 10.35 28.86
N GLY A 46 5.83 11.33 28.03
CA GLY A 46 4.54 12.04 28.03
C GLY A 46 4.66 13.30 27.18
N ILE A 47 3.54 13.91 26.77
CA ILE A 47 3.55 15.16 26.00
C ILE A 47 3.65 16.34 26.98
N LYS A 48 4.85 16.92 27.14
CA LYS A 48 5.08 18.04 28.07
C LYS A 48 5.23 19.36 27.35
N ASP A 49 5.78 19.33 26.14
CA ASP A 49 6.02 20.52 25.33
C ASP A 49 5.71 20.29 23.85
N PHE A 50 5.94 21.33 23.04
CA PHE A 50 5.76 21.27 21.60
C PHE A 50 6.73 20.28 20.93
N SER A 51 7.93 20.07 21.47
CA SER A 51 8.90 19.13 20.92
C SER A 51 8.37 17.70 21.05
N ASP A 52 7.86 17.32 22.22
CA ASP A 52 7.23 16.01 22.44
C ASP A 52 6.06 15.78 21.50
N PHE A 53 5.21 16.80 21.32
CA PHE A 53 4.10 16.76 20.37
C PHE A 53 4.59 16.60 18.92
N ALA A 54 5.63 17.36 18.53
CA ALA A 54 6.19 17.32 17.19
C ALA A 54 6.82 15.96 16.87
N VAL A 55 7.53 15.35 17.83
CA VAL A 55 8.09 14.00 17.66
C VAL A 55 6.96 12.97 17.59
N LEU A 56 5.94 13.05 18.45
CA LEU A 56 4.79 12.15 18.36
C LEU A 56 4.06 12.27 17.02
N ALA A 57 3.81 13.49 16.55
CA ALA A 57 3.20 13.74 15.25
C ALA A 57 4.06 13.19 14.10
N SER A 58 5.38 13.32 14.19
CA SER A 58 6.33 12.79 13.21
C SER A 58 6.34 11.26 13.18
N VAL A 59 6.33 10.61 14.35
CA VAL A 59 6.26 9.15 14.46
C VAL A 59 4.89 8.64 13.99
N GLY A 60 3.80 9.34 14.33
CA GLY A 60 2.46 9.02 13.82
C GLY A 60 2.37 9.14 12.31
N PHE A 61 2.94 10.20 11.72
CA PHE A 61 3.06 10.35 10.27
C PHE A 61 3.90 9.22 9.64
N ALA A 62 5.03 8.87 10.25
CA ALA A 62 5.86 7.77 9.79
C ALA A 62 5.11 6.44 9.82
N PHE A 63 4.37 6.16 10.91
CA PHE A 63 3.54 4.96 11.02
C PHE A 63 2.46 4.93 9.93
N CYS A 64 1.74 6.03 9.74
CA CYS A 64 0.75 6.19 8.69
C CYS A 64 1.32 5.90 7.29
N TYR A 65 2.52 6.42 7.00
CA TYR A 65 3.22 6.17 5.73
C TYR A 65 3.57 4.68 5.57
N LEU A 66 4.13 4.05 6.60
CA LEU A 66 4.48 2.62 6.58
C LEU A 66 3.25 1.72 6.44
N SER A 67 2.16 2.04 7.14
CA SER A 67 0.88 1.32 7.03
C SER A 67 0.30 1.41 5.63
N SER A 68 0.52 2.51 4.91
CA SER A 68 0.05 2.68 3.52
C SER A 68 0.80 1.83 2.49
N ALA A 69 1.91 1.19 2.84
CA ALA A 69 2.81 0.51 1.91
C ALA A 69 2.09 -0.56 1.02
N PRO A 70 1.25 -1.46 1.55
CA PRO A 70 0.51 -2.42 0.71
C PRO A 70 -0.41 -1.77 -0.33
N ILE A 71 -0.93 -0.56 -0.07
CA ILE A 71 -1.75 0.18 -1.04
C ILE A 71 -0.93 0.49 -2.30
N LEU A 72 0.35 0.82 -2.13
CA LEU A 72 1.27 1.05 -3.25
C LEU A 72 1.44 -0.23 -4.08
N VAL A 73 1.65 -1.37 -3.43
CA VAL A 73 1.80 -2.68 -4.09
C VAL A 73 0.53 -3.05 -4.86
N PHE A 74 -0.63 -2.92 -4.21
CA PHE A 74 -1.93 -3.21 -4.82
C PHE A 74 -2.13 -2.32 -6.05
N HIS A 75 -1.75 -1.05 -5.96
CA HIS A 75 -1.87 -0.17 -7.10
C HIS A 75 -0.90 -0.51 -8.23
N ALA A 76 0.37 -0.75 -7.90
CA ALA A 76 1.44 -1.03 -8.85
C ALA A 76 1.16 -2.30 -9.65
N TYR A 77 0.73 -3.37 -8.98
CA TYR A 77 0.62 -4.71 -9.56
C TYR A 77 -0.82 -5.16 -9.86
N ARG A 78 -1.81 -4.26 -9.78
CA ARG A 78 -3.24 -4.57 -10.06
C ARG A 78 -3.53 -5.22 -11.41
N ALA A 79 -2.61 -5.13 -12.38
CA ALA A 79 -2.72 -5.83 -13.66
C ALA A 79 -2.91 -7.35 -13.49
N HIS A 80 -2.43 -7.92 -12.38
CA HIS A 80 -2.58 -9.35 -12.07
C HIS A 80 -3.96 -9.72 -11.49
N LEU A 81 -4.82 -8.73 -11.21
CA LEU A 81 -6.13 -8.91 -10.57
C LEU A 81 -7.30 -8.83 -11.56
N SER A 82 -7.13 -9.16 -12.84
CA SER A 82 -8.17 -8.88 -13.85
C SER A 82 -9.55 -9.49 -13.49
N PHE A 83 -10.48 -8.64 -13.03
CA PHE A 83 -11.86 -9.00 -12.65
C PHE A 83 -12.86 -8.92 -13.83
N GLY A 84 -12.39 -8.95 -15.07
CA GLY A 84 -13.23 -8.80 -16.27
C GLY A 84 -12.84 -9.82 -17.33
N GLY A 85 -13.64 -10.88 -17.46
CA GLY A 85 -13.42 -11.99 -18.39
C GLY A 85 -12.27 -12.89 -17.97
N PHE A 86 -12.45 -14.21 -18.08
CA PHE A 86 -11.42 -15.24 -17.84
C PHE A 86 -10.21 -15.16 -18.79
N GLU A 87 -10.04 -14.05 -19.52
CA GLU A 87 -8.91 -13.84 -20.41
C GLU A 87 -7.75 -13.16 -19.67
N LYS A 88 -6.77 -14.00 -19.32
CA LYS A 88 -5.35 -13.68 -19.07
C LYS A 88 -4.90 -13.14 -17.70
N SER A 89 -5.60 -13.35 -16.59
CA SER A 89 -4.81 -13.59 -15.36
C SER A 89 -4.19 -14.98 -15.45
N SER A 90 -2.87 -15.07 -15.26
CA SER A 90 -2.14 -16.32 -15.53
C SER A 90 -2.36 -17.22 -14.33
N CYS A 91 -2.52 -18.53 -14.54
CA CYS A 91 -2.47 -19.52 -13.47
C CYS A 91 -1.28 -19.26 -12.52
N CYS A 92 -0.15 -18.79 -13.07
CA CYS A 92 1.02 -18.37 -12.30
C CYS A 92 0.73 -17.24 -11.29
N SER A 93 -0.07 -16.22 -11.64
CA SER A 93 -0.42 -15.13 -10.73
C SER A 93 -1.25 -15.63 -9.54
N TYR A 94 -2.28 -16.45 -9.80
CA TYR A 94 -3.07 -17.07 -8.74
C TYR A 94 -2.25 -18.03 -7.89
N PHE A 95 -1.35 -18.81 -8.50
CA PHE A 95 -0.44 -19.69 -7.79
C PHE A 95 0.51 -18.91 -6.86
N CYS A 96 1.12 -17.82 -7.33
CA CYS A 96 1.97 -16.95 -6.51
C CYS A 96 1.19 -16.34 -5.33
N ILE A 97 -0.05 -15.89 -5.56
CA ILE A 97 -0.91 -15.34 -4.51
C ILE A 97 -1.27 -16.42 -3.50
N ALA A 98 -1.77 -17.58 -3.93
CA ALA A 98 -2.17 -18.67 -3.05
C ALA A 98 -1.00 -19.17 -2.20
N THR A 99 0.15 -19.44 -2.82
CA THR A 99 1.36 -19.89 -2.11
C THR A 99 1.87 -18.84 -1.11
N SER A 100 1.82 -17.55 -1.46
CA SER A 100 2.20 -16.47 -0.55
C SER A 100 1.23 -16.35 0.62
N ILE A 101 -0.08 -16.48 0.39
CA ILE A 101 -1.09 -16.50 1.45
C ILE A 101 -0.86 -17.68 2.39
N VAL A 102 -0.58 -18.88 1.88
CA VAL A 102 -0.29 -20.05 2.71
C VAL A 102 1.00 -19.86 3.51
N ALA A 103 2.09 -19.40 2.89
CA ALA A 103 3.37 -19.19 3.56
C ALA A 103 3.28 -18.12 4.67
N VAL A 104 2.65 -16.97 4.37
CA VAL A 104 2.42 -15.92 5.37
C VAL A 104 1.43 -16.38 6.43
N GLY A 105 0.41 -17.16 6.06
CA GLY A 105 -0.54 -17.78 6.99
C GLY A 105 0.14 -18.67 8.01
N ILE A 106 0.98 -19.60 7.57
CA ILE A 106 1.74 -20.47 8.46
C ILE A 106 2.55 -19.63 9.46
N PHE A 107 3.27 -18.62 8.97
CA PHE A 107 4.01 -17.70 9.83
C PHE A 107 3.08 -16.95 10.81
N SER A 108 2.01 -16.33 10.31
CA SER A 108 1.13 -15.48 11.14
C SER A 108 0.43 -16.27 12.23
N PHE A 109 -0.07 -17.46 11.93
CA PHE A 109 -0.81 -18.30 12.88
C PHE A 109 0.10 -18.94 13.94
N ILE A 110 1.41 -18.99 13.71
CA ILE A 110 2.40 -19.43 14.71
C ILE A 110 2.81 -18.26 15.63
N TYR A 111 2.95 -17.05 15.07
CA TYR A 111 3.65 -15.95 15.75
C TYR A 111 2.78 -14.75 16.15
N ILE A 112 1.52 -14.69 15.72
CA ILE A 112 0.53 -13.68 16.12
C ILE A 112 -0.56 -14.37 16.94
N ASP A 113 -0.65 -14.02 18.22
CA ASP A 113 -1.48 -14.73 19.21
C ASP A 113 -2.99 -14.63 18.91
N ASN A 114 -3.42 -13.51 18.32
CA ASN A 114 -4.80 -13.30 17.95
C ASN A 114 -5.06 -13.81 16.52
N GLN A 115 -5.82 -14.90 16.40
CA GLN A 115 -6.12 -15.57 15.13
C GLN A 115 -6.84 -14.68 14.11
N PHE A 116 -7.72 -13.77 14.57
CA PHE A 116 -8.40 -12.84 13.67
C PHE A 116 -7.42 -11.82 13.09
N VAL A 117 -6.53 -11.28 13.93
CA VAL A 117 -5.47 -10.36 13.49
C VAL A 117 -4.48 -11.08 12.56
N ALA A 118 -4.11 -12.32 12.88
CA ALA A 118 -3.25 -13.16 12.04
C ALA A 118 -3.85 -13.38 10.65
N LEU A 119 -5.16 -13.62 10.57
CA LEU A 119 -5.89 -13.75 9.30
C LEU A 119 -5.83 -12.44 8.49
N LEU A 120 -6.14 -11.29 9.11
CA LEU A 120 -6.11 -9.99 8.44
C LEU A 120 -4.71 -9.64 7.93
N PHE A 121 -3.68 -9.87 8.75
CA PHE A 121 -2.29 -9.70 8.35
C PHE A 121 -1.93 -10.58 7.16
N THR A 122 -2.32 -11.86 7.19
CA THR A 122 -2.08 -12.81 6.11
C THR A 122 -2.77 -12.40 4.81
N CYS A 123 -4.01 -11.95 4.88
CA CYS A 123 -4.73 -11.49 3.70
C CYS A 123 -4.00 -10.31 3.04
N VAL A 124 -3.58 -9.29 3.81
CA VAL A 124 -2.94 -8.10 3.24
C VAL A 124 -1.51 -8.40 2.78
N THR A 125 -0.70 -9.00 3.64
CA THR A 125 0.73 -9.23 3.39
C THR A 125 0.95 -10.37 2.40
N GLY A 126 0.22 -11.48 2.54
CA GLY A 126 0.29 -12.61 1.60
C GLY A 126 -0.13 -12.20 0.18
N PHE A 127 -1.17 -11.38 0.06
CA PHE A 127 -1.59 -10.83 -1.23
C PHE A 127 -0.57 -9.85 -1.81
N SER A 128 0.03 -8.99 -0.97
CA SER A 128 1.09 -8.05 -1.39
C SER A 128 2.33 -8.77 -1.92
N ILE A 129 2.82 -9.78 -1.20
CA ILE A 129 3.96 -10.61 -1.61
C ILE A 129 3.60 -11.38 -2.88
N GLY A 130 2.42 -12.00 -2.93
CA GLY A 130 1.97 -12.78 -4.09
C GLY A 130 1.88 -11.96 -5.38
N LEU A 131 1.36 -10.73 -5.30
CA LEU A 131 1.34 -9.80 -6.42
C LEU A 131 2.75 -9.41 -6.89
N THR A 132 3.64 -9.17 -5.94
CA THR A 132 5.04 -8.82 -6.23
C THR A 132 5.75 -9.99 -6.93
N LEU A 133 5.62 -11.21 -6.41
CA LEU A 133 6.19 -12.41 -7.02
C LEU A 133 5.61 -12.67 -8.41
N ALA A 134 4.30 -12.52 -8.59
CA ALA A 134 3.66 -12.68 -9.89
C ALA A 134 4.25 -11.72 -10.95
N ALA A 135 4.53 -10.48 -10.57
CA ALA A 135 5.18 -9.49 -11.42
C ALA A 135 6.66 -9.83 -11.72
N PHE A 136 7.37 -10.47 -10.79
CA PHE A 136 8.72 -10.97 -11.07
C PHE A 136 8.70 -12.13 -12.06
N PHE A 137 7.81 -13.11 -11.87
CA PHE A 137 7.74 -14.30 -12.73
C PHE A 137 7.37 -13.96 -14.18
N ASP A 138 6.49 -12.98 -14.39
CA ASP A 138 6.14 -12.52 -15.74
C ASP A 138 7.06 -11.41 -16.28
N LYS A 139 8.14 -11.08 -15.55
CA LYS A 139 9.11 -10.03 -15.88
C LYS A 139 8.43 -8.67 -16.13
N TYR A 140 7.41 -8.37 -15.34
CA TYR A 140 6.59 -7.16 -15.37
C TYR A 140 5.84 -6.95 -16.69
N SER A 141 5.71 -7.98 -17.53
CA SER A 141 5.11 -7.85 -18.87
C SER A 141 3.65 -7.43 -18.82
N LYS A 142 2.84 -8.03 -17.94
CA LYS A 142 1.42 -7.65 -17.78
C LYS A 142 1.24 -6.27 -17.21
N VAL A 143 2.07 -5.92 -16.23
CA VAL A 143 2.04 -4.60 -15.59
C VAL A 143 2.37 -3.52 -16.62
N GLU A 144 3.40 -3.73 -17.44
CA GLU A 144 3.74 -2.84 -18.56
C GLU A 144 2.57 -2.70 -19.55
N GLU A 145 2.02 -3.82 -20.03
CA GLU A 145 0.93 -3.82 -21.00
C GLU A 145 -0.28 -3.06 -20.46
N TYR A 146 -0.63 -3.30 -19.18
CA TYR A 146 -1.69 -2.60 -18.49
C TYR A 146 -1.47 -1.08 -18.46
N TYR A 147 -0.29 -0.62 -18.01
CA TYR A 147 0.00 0.82 -17.95
C TYR A 147 0.09 1.47 -19.34
N LYS A 148 0.55 0.74 -20.35
CA LYS A 148 0.55 1.17 -21.75
C LYS A 148 -0.88 1.37 -22.25
N ASN A 149 -1.75 0.37 -22.05
CA ASN A 149 -3.14 0.42 -22.48
C ASN A 149 -3.92 1.50 -21.72
N LEU A 150 -3.69 1.65 -20.41
CA LEU A 150 -4.26 2.72 -19.61
C LEU A 150 -3.83 4.11 -20.09
N SER A 151 -2.56 4.27 -20.47
CA SER A 151 -2.05 5.54 -21.01
C SER A 151 -2.67 5.87 -22.37
N LYS A 152 -2.81 4.89 -23.26
CA LYS A 152 -3.51 5.06 -24.54
C LYS A 152 -4.99 5.43 -24.35
N ALA A 153 -5.69 4.69 -23.49
CA ALA A 153 -7.10 4.93 -23.19
C ALA A 153 -7.35 6.32 -22.57
N ARG A 154 -6.34 6.96 -21.96
CA ARG A 154 -6.44 8.34 -21.47
C ARG A 154 -6.37 9.39 -22.59
N VAL A 155 -5.81 9.03 -23.75
CA VAL A 155 -5.56 9.97 -24.86
C VAL A 155 -6.50 9.74 -26.06
N GLU A 156 -6.99 8.52 -26.28
CA GLU A 156 -7.79 8.16 -27.47
C GLU A 156 -9.17 8.87 -27.54
N ILE A 157 -9.42 9.68 -28.56
CA ILE A 157 -10.74 10.31 -28.75
C ILE A 157 -11.72 9.30 -29.40
N PRO A 158 -12.93 9.07 -28.85
CA PRO A 158 -13.93 8.20 -29.47
C PRO A 158 -14.27 8.67 -30.90
N LYS A 159 -14.25 7.74 -31.86
CA LYS A 159 -14.65 8.03 -33.25
C LYS A 159 -16.09 8.57 -33.29
N GLY A 160 -16.30 9.65 -34.05
CA GLY A 160 -17.63 10.22 -34.30
C GLY A 160 -18.11 11.31 -33.33
N LYS A 161 -17.34 11.64 -32.28
CA LYS A 161 -17.66 12.77 -31.39
C LYS A 161 -16.67 13.92 -31.59
N ARG A 162 -17.16 15.16 -31.53
CA ARG A 162 -16.31 16.36 -31.56
C ARG A 162 -15.31 16.31 -30.40
N ARG A 163 -14.09 16.77 -30.65
CA ARG A 163 -12.98 16.73 -29.70
C ARG A 163 -13.30 17.44 -28.37
N GLY A 164 -14.20 18.42 -28.37
CA GLY A 164 -14.64 19.12 -27.15
C GLY A 164 -15.52 18.28 -26.22
N ASP A 165 -16.66 17.78 -26.70
CA ASP A 165 -17.69 17.15 -25.86
C ASP A 165 -17.30 15.75 -25.35
N SER A 166 -16.55 14.99 -26.14
CA SER A 166 -16.01 13.68 -25.71
C SER A 166 -14.89 13.83 -24.69
N ALA A 167 -14.05 14.85 -24.87
CA ALA A 167 -12.91 15.06 -23.98
C ALA A 167 -13.36 15.57 -22.61
N SER A 168 -14.40 16.42 -22.55
CA SER A 168 -14.96 16.91 -21.28
C SER A 168 -15.59 15.78 -20.46
N ILE A 169 -16.51 14.99 -21.02
CA ILE A 169 -17.16 13.88 -20.31
C ILE A 169 -16.14 12.86 -19.80
N ARG A 170 -15.11 12.55 -20.61
CA ARG A 170 -14.05 11.63 -20.18
C ARG A 170 -13.16 12.26 -19.10
N ALA A 171 -12.80 13.53 -19.22
CA ALA A 171 -12.02 14.22 -18.20
C ALA A 171 -12.78 14.24 -16.86
N ASP A 172 -14.09 14.45 -16.90
CA ASP A 172 -14.96 14.43 -15.72
C ASP A 172 -15.05 13.02 -15.12
N TYR A 173 -15.19 11.98 -15.95
CA TYR A 173 -15.12 10.59 -15.50
C TYR A 173 -13.76 10.28 -14.87
N ILE A 174 -12.66 10.73 -15.50
CA ILE A 174 -11.30 10.52 -15.00
C ILE A 174 -11.13 11.17 -13.62
N THR A 175 -11.61 12.39 -13.49
CA THR A 175 -11.55 13.17 -12.25
C THR A 175 -12.40 12.51 -11.17
N SER A 176 -13.62 12.10 -11.51
CA SER A 176 -14.54 11.40 -10.60
C SER A 176 -13.93 10.10 -10.06
N TYR A 177 -13.36 9.25 -10.92
CA TYR A 177 -12.74 8.01 -10.42
C TYR A 177 -11.46 8.29 -9.61
N LYS A 178 -10.68 9.33 -9.97
CA LYS A 178 -9.49 9.72 -9.21
C LYS A 178 -9.87 10.11 -7.79
N HIS A 179 -10.88 10.96 -7.63
CA HIS A 179 -11.40 11.34 -6.32
C HIS A 179 -11.91 10.13 -5.52
N LEU A 180 -12.72 9.27 -6.14
CA LEU A 180 -13.21 8.06 -5.48
C LEU A 180 -12.06 7.19 -4.96
N ARG A 181 -11.02 7.02 -5.77
CA ARG A 181 -9.83 6.26 -5.40
C ARG A 181 -9.00 6.96 -4.32
N GLU A 182 -8.84 8.27 -4.39
CA GLU A 182 -8.10 9.04 -3.39
C GLU A 182 -8.76 8.96 -2.02
N HIS A 183 -10.10 9.05 -1.95
CA HIS A 183 -10.85 8.83 -0.72
C HIS A 183 -10.77 7.37 -0.25
N GLY A 184 -10.96 6.40 -1.15
CA GLY A 184 -10.83 4.99 -0.82
C GLY A 184 -9.46 4.65 -0.24
N ASN A 185 -8.39 5.23 -0.80
CA ASN A 185 -7.04 5.10 -0.27
C ASN A 185 -6.91 5.68 1.13
N ALA A 186 -7.50 6.85 1.42
CA ALA A 186 -7.45 7.47 2.75
C ALA A 186 -8.06 6.55 3.83
N PHE A 187 -9.23 5.98 3.56
CA PHE A 187 -9.87 5.04 4.49
C PHE A 187 -9.08 3.73 4.62
N LEU A 188 -8.52 3.23 3.52
CA LEU A 188 -7.72 2.01 3.54
C LEU A 188 -6.43 2.18 4.35
N ILE A 189 -5.82 3.37 4.36
CA ILE A 189 -4.68 3.69 5.23
C ILE A 189 -5.06 3.45 6.69
N VAL A 190 -6.19 4.00 7.15
CA VAL A 190 -6.63 3.84 8.54
C VAL A 190 -6.88 2.37 8.89
N VAL A 191 -7.54 1.62 7.99
CA VAL A 191 -7.74 0.17 8.18
C VAL A 191 -6.40 -0.56 8.31
N PHE A 192 -5.43 -0.22 7.46
CA PHE A 192 -4.09 -0.81 7.46
C PHE A 192 -3.25 -0.40 8.66
N GLU A 193 -3.43 0.81 9.19
CA GLU A 193 -2.85 1.24 10.47
C GLU A 193 -3.31 0.33 11.60
N PHE A 194 -4.61 0.05 11.70
CA PHE A 194 -5.12 -0.88 12.71
C PHE A 194 -4.60 -2.30 12.51
N ILE A 195 -4.63 -2.84 11.29
CA ILE A 195 -4.14 -4.20 11.02
C ILE A 195 -2.66 -4.30 11.41
N LEU A 196 -1.81 -3.37 10.99
CA LEU A 196 -0.38 -3.39 11.30
C LEU A 196 -0.13 -3.21 12.80
N ALA A 197 -0.78 -2.24 13.45
CA ALA A 197 -0.62 -1.98 14.88
C ALA A 197 -1.02 -3.21 15.70
N PHE A 198 -2.19 -3.79 15.44
CA PHE A 198 -2.63 -4.97 16.19
C PHE A 198 -1.79 -6.21 15.89
N SER A 199 -1.27 -6.36 14.67
CA SER A 199 -0.34 -7.46 14.33
C SER A 199 0.95 -7.38 15.15
N ILE A 200 1.48 -6.16 15.31
CA ILE A 200 2.64 -5.90 16.15
C ILE A 200 2.31 -6.08 17.63
N PHE A 201 1.14 -5.61 18.07
CA PHE A 201 0.68 -5.71 19.45
C PHE A 201 0.57 -7.18 19.90
N HIS A 202 -0.06 -8.02 19.08
CA HIS A 202 -0.25 -9.45 19.33
C HIS A 202 0.92 -10.32 18.84
N SER A 203 2.07 -9.72 18.54
CA SER A 203 3.25 -10.50 18.16
C SER A 203 3.86 -11.18 19.39
N SER A 204 4.23 -12.44 19.24
CA SER A 204 4.80 -13.26 20.33
C SER A 204 6.13 -12.74 20.90
N SER A 205 6.82 -11.84 20.19
CA SER A 205 8.03 -11.16 20.70
C SER A 205 8.37 -9.88 19.93
N LYS A 206 9.21 -9.02 20.51
CA LYS A 206 9.74 -7.81 19.84
C LYS A 206 10.42 -8.12 18.49
N LYS A 207 11.16 -9.23 18.41
CA LYS A 207 11.82 -9.68 17.18
C LYS A 207 10.80 -10.03 16.09
N VAL A 208 9.72 -10.71 16.46
CA VAL A 208 8.61 -11.01 15.54
C VAL A 208 7.93 -9.73 15.07
N GLY A 209 7.70 -8.75 15.96
CA GLY A 209 7.15 -7.45 15.58
C GLY A 209 7.98 -6.74 14.49
N LEU A 210 9.32 -6.81 14.57
CA LEU A 210 10.20 -6.28 13.51
C LEU A 210 10.10 -7.07 12.20
N ILE A 211 9.96 -8.40 12.26
CA ILE A 211 9.75 -9.24 11.08
C ILE A 211 8.39 -8.91 10.42
N ILE A 212 7.34 -8.72 11.21
CA ILE A 212 6.01 -8.28 10.73
C ILE A 212 6.14 -6.96 9.97
N LEU A 213 6.83 -5.98 10.54
CA LEU A 213 7.06 -4.69 9.89
C LEU A 213 7.86 -4.85 8.58
N ALA A 214 8.90 -5.70 8.58
CA ALA A 214 9.69 -5.97 7.38
C ALA A 214 8.84 -6.63 6.28
N LEU A 215 8.08 -7.69 6.61
CA LEU A 215 7.19 -8.37 5.67
C LEU A 215 6.12 -7.44 5.10
N TRP A 216 5.65 -6.47 5.88
CA TRP A 216 4.68 -5.47 5.46
C TRP A 216 5.24 -4.48 4.43
N VAL A 217 6.48 -4.02 4.63
CA VAL A 217 7.08 -2.92 3.84
C VAL A 217 7.87 -3.41 2.63
N VAL A 218 8.59 -4.53 2.75
CA VAL A 218 9.51 -5.05 1.71
C VAL A 218 8.85 -5.19 0.33
N PRO A 219 7.62 -5.71 0.18
CA PRO A 219 6.94 -5.79 -1.12
C PRO A 219 6.84 -4.43 -1.83
N SER A 220 6.68 -3.35 -1.07
CA SER A 220 6.57 -1.99 -1.58
C SER A 220 7.90 -1.45 -2.08
N GLY A 221 9.01 -1.85 -1.46
CA GLY A 221 10.36 -1.52 -1.94
C GLY A 221 10.61 -2.05 -3.35
N PHE A 222 10.05 -3.20 -3.71
CA PHE A 222 10.16 -3.77 -5.05
C PHE A 222 9.39 -2.99 -6.12
N VAL A 223 8.43 -2.14 -5.75
CA VAL A 223 7.74 -1.25 -6.72
C VAL A 223 8.71 -0.26 -7.37
N TRP A 224 9.83 0.07 -6.70
CA TRP A 224 10.90 0.86 -7.31
C TRP A 224 11.52 0.15 -8.54
N LEU A 225 11.67 -1.18 -8.49
CA LEU A 225 12.15 -1.95 -9.65
C LEU A 225 11.17 -1.90 -10.81
N LEU A 226 9.86 -1.95 -10.54
CA LEU A 226 8.84 -1.75 -11.59
C LEU A 226 9.06 -0.41 -12.31
N GLY A 227 9.25 0.68 -11.56
CA GLY A 227 9.54 1.99 -12.13
C GLY A 227 10.75 1.96 -13.07
N SER A 228 11.85 1.36 -12.61
CA SER A 228 13.09 1.21 -13.39
C SER A 228 12.89 0.37 -14.66
N VAL A 229 12.10 -0.70 -14.59
CA VAL A 229 11.80 -1.56 -15.75
C VAL A 229 10.96 -0.81 -16.78
N LEU A 230 9.95 -0.05 -16.34
CA LEU A 230 9.09 0.75 -17.22
C LEU A 230 9.90 1.85 -17.93
N GLU A 231 10.81 2.51 -17.22
CA GLU A 231 11.69 3.55 -17.78
C GLU A 231 12.64 2.98 -18.83
N ARG A 232 13.36 1.90 -18.51
CA ARG A 232 14.28 1.24 -19.46
C ARG A 232 13.59 0.83 -20.76
N LYS A 233 12.37 0.29 -20.67
CA LYS A 233 11.61 -0.14 -21.85
C LYS A 233 11.08 1.03 -22.68
N MET A 234 10.86 2.20 -22.07
CA MET A 234 10.52 3.41 -22.80
C MET A 234 11.70 3.87 -23.67
N VAL A 235 12.91 3.87 -23.13
CA VAL A 235 14.14 4.23 -23.86
C VAL A 235 14.39 3.27 -25.03
N ASN A 236 14.36 1.96 -24.78
CA ASN A 236 14.64 0.95 -25.82
C ASN A 236 13.64 0.97 -26.99
N ARG A 237 12.43 1.51 -26.80
CA ARG A 237 11.45 1.69 -27.89
C ARG A 237 11.73 2.90 -28.77
N ASN A 238 12.44 3.91 -28.26
CA ASN A 238 12.78 5.11 -29.02
C ASN A 238 14.08 4.95 -29.81
N SER A 239 14.83 3.86 -29.59
CA SER A 239 16.08 3.52 -30.26
C SER A 239 15.94 2.53 -31.43
N ASN A 240 14.72 2.03 -31.69
CA ASN A 240 14.37 1.14 -32.81
C ASN A 240 13.35 1.82 -33.70
#